data_AF-A0A2D0IKR5-F1
#
_entry.id   AF-A0A2D0IKR5-F1
#
_cell.length_a   1.000
_cell.length_b   1.000
_cell.length_c   1.000
_cell.angle_alpha   90.00
_cell.angle_beta   90.00
_cell.angle_gamma   90.00
#
_symmetry.space_group_name_H-M   'P 1'
#
loop_
_entity.id
_entity.type
_entity.pdbx_description
1 polymer ?
#
loop_
_entity_poly.entity_id
_entity_poly.type
_entity_poly.pdbx_seq_one_letter_code
_entity_poly.pdbx_strand_id
1 'polypeptide(L)' 'MTEYEINRMKSDIAERMAALEFLRDEIGCFPSYMDNIFTGRLFKGWRFIKSPEPENEILFVNGLQPAITKREFDLTVGGN' A
#
# COMPACT_ATOMS: atom_id res chain seq x y z
N MET A 1 22.34 -9.04 -10.69
CA MET A 1 21.46 -7.87 -10.59
C MET A 1 21.91 -6.84 -11.61
N THR A 2 21.05 -6.53 -12.55
CA THR A 2 21.26 -5.57 -13.65
C THR A 2 20.71 -4.19 -13.27
N GLU A 3 21.14 -3.13 -13.95
CA GLU A 3 20.60 -1.78 -13.73
C GLU A 3 19.08 -1.71 -13.96
N TYR A 4 18.55 -2.51 -14.89
CA TYR A 4 17.12 -2.63 -15.12
C TYR A 4 16.39 -3.19 -13.90
N GLU A 5 16.91 -4.24 -13.28
CA GLU A 5 16.33 -4.83 -12.08
C GLU A 5 16.36 -3.84 -10.91
N ILE A 6 17.44 -3.08 -10.75
CA ILE A 6 17.58 -2.04 -9.73
C ILE A 6 16.55 -0.93 -9.94
N ASN A 7 16.38 -0.45 -11.18
CA ASN A 7 15.42 0.61 -11.49
C ASN A 7 13.98 0.15 -11.30
N ARG A 8 13.66 -1.11 -11.64
CA ARG A 8 12.34 -1.69 -11.39
C ARG A 8 12.05 -1.74 -9.89
N MET A 9 12.97 -2.26 -9.09
CA MET A 9 12.82 -2.31 -7.63
C MET A 9 12.64 -0.94 -6.99
N LYS A 10 13.37 0.09 -7.47
CA LYS A 10 13.19 1.47 -7.00
C LYS A 10 11.80 2.02 -7.33
N SER A 11 11.31 1.77 -8.54
CA SER A 11 9.95 2.17 -8.93
C SER A 11 8.90 1.46 -8.09
N ASP A 12 9.05 0.16 -7.88
CA ASP A 12 8.14 -0.66 -7.08
C ASP A 12 8.04 -0.13 -5.63
N ILE A 13 9.18 0.18 -5.01
CA ILE A 13 9.24 0.77 -3.66
C ILE A 13 8.57 2.15 -3.62
N ALA A 14 8.85 3.01 -4.60
CA ALA A 14 8.28 4.35 -4.65
C ALA A 14 6.75 4.32 -4.79
N GLU A 15 6.21 3.44 -5.64
CA GLU A 15 4.76 3.28 -5.80
C GLU A 15 4.09 2.75 -4.53
N ARG A 16 4.72 1.79 -3.84
CA ARG A 16 4.22 1.28 -2.54
C ARG A 16 4.19 2.37 -1.46
N MET A 17 5.23 3.18 -1.36
CA MET A 17 5.29 4.30 -0.40
C MET A 17 4.20 5.33 -0.68
N ALA A 18 3.99 5.69 -1.94
CA ALA A 18 2.96 6.65 -2.32
C ALA A 18 1.54 6.11 -2.03
N ALA A 19 1.30 4.81 -2.18
CA ALA A 19 0.05 4.18 -1.76
C ALA A 19 -0.14 4.21 -0.23
N LEU A 20 0.92 3.97 0.54
CA LEU A 20 0.87 4.06 2.01
C LEU A 20 0.50 5.48 2.48
N GLU A 21 1.10 6.51 1.87
CA GLU A 21 0.78 7.90 2.15
C GLU A 21 -0.66 8.26 1.76
N PHE A 22 -1.11 7.82 0.59
CA PHE A 22 -2.50 8.04 0.17
C PHE A 22 -3.52 7.39 1.11
N LEU A 23 -3.32 6.11 1.46
CA LEU A 23 -4.23 5.40 2.36
C LEU A 23 -4.28 6.08 3.72
N ARG A 24 -3.16 6.63 4.19
CA ARG A 24 -3.11 7.45 5.40
C ARG A 24 -3.95 8.71 5.24
N ASP A 25 -3.72 9.49 4.19
CA ASP A 25 -4.34 10.81 4.01
C ASP A 25 -5.86 10.72 3.80
N GLU A 26 -6.33 9.66 3.13
CA GLU A 26 -7.77 9.47 2.85
C GLU A 26 -8.54 8.76 3.99
N ILE A 27 -7.92 7.80 4.66
CA ILE A 27 -8.62 6.93 5.64
C ILE A 27 -8.33 7.36 7.08
N GLY A 28 -7.14 7.93 7.34
CA GLY A 28 -6.69 8.39 8.65
C GLY A 28 -6.38 7.30 9.68
N CYS A 29 -6.97 6.11 9.54
CA CYS A 29 -6.72 4.97 10.42
C CYS A 29 -6.70 3.65 9.65
N PHE A 30 -6.12 2.60 10.25
CA PHE A 30 -6.05 1.29 9.61
C PHE A 30 -7.47 0.72 9.42
N PRO A 31 -7.95 0.49 8.18
CA PRO A 31 -9.35 0.24 7.93
C PRO A 31 -9.80 -1.14 8.40
N SER A 32 -11.04 -1.24 8.85
CA SER A 32 -11.69 -2.51 9.20
C SER A 32 -12.08 -3.33 7.97
N TYR A 33 -12.36 -2.66 6.84
CA TYR A 33 -12.76 -3.22 5.54
C TYR A 33 -12.25 -2.33 4.40
N MET A 34 -11.94 -2.90 3.24
CA MET A 34 -11.33 -2.20 2.09
C MET A 34 -12.21 -2.15 0.82
N ASP A 35 -13.36 -2.81 0.80
CA ASP A 35 -14.18 -3.03 -0.41
C ASP A 35 -14.68 -1.76 -1.12
N ASN A 36 -14.62 -0.61 -0.44
CA ASN A 36 -15.09 0.68 -0.97
C ASN A 36 -13.96 1.66 -1.29
N ILE A 37 -12.68 1.27 -1.16
CA ILE A 37 -11.55 2.18 -1.37
C ILE A 37 -11.04 2.04 -2.79
N PHE A 38 -11.61 2.87 -3.67
CA PHE A 38 -11.21 2.96 -5.06
C PHE A 38 -10.36 4.22 -5.25
N THR A 39 -9.06 4.04 -5.46
CA THR A 39 -8.12 5.18 -5.54
C THR A 39 -8.14 5.89 -6.88
N GLY A 40 -9.02 5.47 -7.80
CA GLY A 40 -9.16 6.06 -9.11
C GLY A 40 -7.83 6.07 -9.88
N ARG A 41 -7.72 6.90 -10.92
CA ARG A 41 -6.56 6.97 -11.82
C ARG A 41 -5.25 7.44 -11.16
N LEU A 42 -5.23 7.74 -9.85
CA LEU A 42 -4.05 8.27 -9.14
C LEU A 42 -2.93 7.23 -8.99
N PHE A 43 -3.25 5.94 -8.88
CA PHE A 43 -2.27 4.86 -8.70
C PHE A 43 -2.42 3.76 -9.75
N LYS A 44 -2.47 4.11 -11.04
CA LYS A 44 -2.55 3.13 -12.15
C LYS A 44 -3.66 2.07 -12.00
N GLY A 45 -4.78 2.39 -11.35
CA GLY A 45 -5.89 1.45 -11.15
C GLY A 45 -5.66 0.40 -10.05
N TRP A 46 -4.79 0.69 -9.09
CA TRP A 46 -4.60 -0.17 -7.92
C TRP A 46 -5.90 -0.31 -7.14
N ARG A 47 -6.22 -1.56 -6.82
CA ARG A 47 -7.28 -1.92 -5.90
C ARG A 47 -6.63 -2.46 -4.64
N PHE A 48 -7.18 -2.07 -3.51
CA PHE A 48 -6.75 -2.53 -2.20
C PHE A 48 -7.80 -3.50 -1.68
N ILE A 49 -7.36 -4.61 -1.12
CA ILE A 49 -8.22 -5.53 -0.38
C ILE A 49 -7.61 -5.74 0.99
N LYS A 50 -8.45 -6.08 1.94
CA LYS A 50 -7.99 -6.42 3.28
C LYS A 50 -7.90 -7.93 3.39
N SER A 51 -6.75 -8.44 3.84
CA SER A 51 -6.65 -9.85 4.19
C SER A 51 -7.53 -10.15 5.41
N PRO A 52 -8.14 -11.34 5.48
CA PRO A 52 -8.90 -11.75 6.66
C PRO A 52 -8.00 -11.81 7.90
N GLU A 53 -8.61 -11.94 9.06
CA GLU A 53 -7.86 -12.31 10.27
C GLU A 53 -7.26 -13.72 10.14
N PRO A 54 -6.09 -13.99 10.72
CA PRO A 54 -5.33 -13.13 11.65
C PRO A 54 -4.36 -12.13 11.01
N GLU A 55 -4.04 -12.26 9.71
CA GLU A 55 -2.99 -11.47 9.08
C GLU A 55 -3.32 -9.97 9.08
N ASN A 56 -4.58 -9.59 8.81
CA ASN A 56 -5.09 -8.23 8.97
C ASN A 56 -4.19 -7.17 8.27
N GLU A 57 -3.86 -7.43 7.00
CA GLU A 57 -2.99 -6.61 6.15
C GLU A 57 -3.78 -5.99 4.99
N ILE A 58 -3.22 -4.94 4.40
CA ILE A 58 -3.73 -4.34 3.17
C ILE A 58 -2.95 -4.93 2.01
N LEU A 59 -3.63 -5.64 1.13
CA LEU A 59 -3.05 -6.27 -0.05
C LEU A 59 -3.26 -5.39 -1.28
N PHE A 60 -2.24 -5.38 -2.14
CA PHE A 60 -2.33 -4.83 -3.49
C PHE A 60 -2.89 -5.90 -4.42
N VAL A 61 -4.02 -5.65 -5.07
CA VAL A 61 -4.70 -6.65 -5.95
C VAL A 61 -3.83 -7.08 -7.13
N ASN A 62 -2.83 -6.30 -7.52
CA ASN A 62 -1.87 -6.71 -8.55
C ASN A 62 -0.96 -7.87 -8.12
N GLY A 63 -0.86 -8.18 -6.81
CA GLY A 63 0.00 -9.23 -6.25
C GLY A 63 1.51 -8.99 -6.46
N LEU A 64 1.89 -7.83 -6.99
CA LEU A 64 3.28 -7.48 -7.29
C LEU A 64 3.96 -6.80 -6.11
N GLN A 65 3.18 -6.03 -5.35
CA GLN A 65 3.67 -5.30 -4.19
C GLN A 65 3.41 -6.08 -2.91
N PRO A 66 4.37 -6.08 -1.96
CA PRO A 66 4.17 -6.67 -0.66
C PRO A 66 3.09 -5.90 0.11
N ALA A 67 2.31 -6.63 0.91
CA ALA A 67 1.24 -6.09 1.72
C ALA A 67 1.71 -4.94 2.64
N ILE A 68 0.78 -4.09 3.06
CA ILE A 68 0.98 -3.11 4.13
C ILE A 68 0.39 -3.70 5.41
N THR A 69 1.26 -3.92 6.40
CA THR A 69 0.83 -4.34 7.74
C THR A 69 0.27 -3.15 8.53
N LYS A 70 -0.54 -3.43 9.55
CA LYS A 70 -0.99 -2.40 10.50
C LYS A 70 0.19 -1.64 11.12
N ARG A 71 1.26 -2.34 11.45
CA ARG A 71 2.47 -1.73 12.02
C ARG A 71 3.10 -0.72 11.07
N GLU A 72 3.22 -1.04 9.78
CA GLU A 72 3.77 -0.11 8.79
C GLU A 72 2.88 1.11 8.58
N PHE A 73 1.56 0.91 8.59
CA PHE A 73 0.58 2.00 8.53
C PHE A 73 0.64 2.92 9.76
N ASP A 74 0.85 2.37 10.95
CA ASP A 74 0.96 3.15 12.18
C ASP A 74 2.34 3.83 12.33
N LEU A 75 3.42 3.21 11.86
CA LEU A 75 4.78 3.77 11.98
C LEU A 75 4.98 5.02 11.12
N THR A 76 4.23 5.17 10.02
CA THR A 76 4.25 6.40 9.22
C THR A 76 3.57 7.59 9.92
N VAL A 77 2.97 7.41 11.10
CA VAL A 77 2.38 8.47 11.93
C VAL A 77 3.44 9.23 12.76
N GLY A 78 4.69 8.75 12.80
CA GLY A 78 5.72 9.23 13.73
C GLY A 78 6.84 10.13 13.17
N GLY A 79 6.71 10.66 11.96
CA GLY A 79 7.72 11.55 11.37
C GLY A 79 7.30 13.03 11.41
N ASN A 80 7.62 13.71 12.52
CA ASN A 80 7.69 15.18 12.55
C ASN A 80 8.97 15.66 11.86
#